data_AF-A0A7J3TJE2-F1
#
_entry.id   AF-A0A7J3TJE2-F1
#
_cell.length_a   1.000
_cell.length_b   1.000
_cell.length_c   1.000
_cell.angle_alpha   90.00
_cell.angle_beta   90.00
_cell.angle_gamma   90.00
#
_symmetry.space_group_name_H-M   'P 1'
#
loop_
_entity.id
_entity.type
_entity.pdbx_description
1 polymer ?
#
loop_
_entity_poly.entity_id
_entity_poly.type
_entity_poly.pdbx_seq_one_letter_code
_entity_poly.pdbx_strand_id
1 'polypeptide(L)' 'MSKKLKKYFREIGIKAIEMGGTTSGEHGIGIMKKDLLKYEFESRGSPIALEIMRKIKRIFDPDNIMNPGKII' A
#
# COMPACT_ATOMS: atom_id res chain seq x y z
N MET A 1 -16.08 -3.32 -9.01
CA MET A 1 -14.94 -3.65 -9.91
C MET A 1 -14.92 -5.15 -10.16
N SER A 2 -14.89 -5.60 -11.42
CA SER A 2 -14.88 -7.04 -11.75
C SER A 2 -13.61 -7.73 -11.22
N LYS A 3 -13.68 -9.04 -10.94
CA LYS A 3 -12.51 -9.82 -10.50
C LYS A 3 -11.33 -9.69 -11.49
N LYS A 4 -11.66 -9.69 -12.80
CA LYS A 4 -10.69 -9.52 -13.90
C LYS A 4 -9.97 -8.17 -13.83
N LEU A 5 -10.70 -7.08 -13.60
CA LEU A 5 -10.11 -5.74 -13.51
C LEU A 5 -9.22 -5.59 -12.26
N LYS A 6 -9.63 -6.14 -11.10
CA LYS A 6 -8.78 -6.18 -9.90
C LYS A 6 -7.46 -6.93 -10.14
N LYS A 7 -7.53 -8.07 -10.83
CA LYS A 7 -6.36 -8.85 -11.21
C LYS A 7 -5.40 -8.04 -12.07
N TYR A 8 -5.89 -7.45 -13.17
CA TYR A 8 -5.04 -6.65 -14.05
C TYR A 8 -4.45 -5.41 -13.37
N PHE A 9 -5.24 -4.73 -12.54
CA PHE A 9 -4.75 -3.60 -11.76
C PHE A 9 -3.55 -3.99 -10.90
N ARG A 10 -3.65 -5.15 -10.22
CA ARG A 10 -2.55 -5.66 -9.38
C ARG A 10 -1.34 -6.06 -10.22
N GLU A 11 -1.52 -6.74 -11.34
CA GLU A 11 -0.44 -7.17 -12.23
C GLU A 11 0.34 -5.99 -12.82
N ILE A 12 -0.36 -4.95 -13.28
CA ILE A 12 0.25 -3.72 -13.79
C ILE A 12 1.05 -3.02 -12.67
N GLY A 13 0.47 -2.92 -11.48
CA GLY A 13 1.14 -2.30 -10.33
C GLY A 13 2.42 -3.03 -9.92
N ILE A 14 2.39 -4.38 -9.88
CA ILE A 14 3.58 -5.19 -9.62
C ILE A 14 4.61 -4.94 -10.71
N LYS A 15 4.20 -4.91 -11.99
CA LYS A 15 5.15 -4.72 -13.08
C LYS A 15 5.84 -3.37 -13.02
N ALA A 16 5.10 -2.30 -12.66
CA ALA A 16 5.68 -0.98 -12.45
C ALA A 16 6.75 -0.99 -11.35
N ILE A 17 6.51 -1.70 -10.24
CA ILE A 17 7.46 -1.83 -9.13
C ILE A 17 8.71 -2.61 -9.55
N GLU A 18 8.55 -3.73 -10.26
CA GLU A 18 9.69 -4.51 -10.79
C GLU A 18 10.57 -3.71 -11.75
N MET A 19 9.99 -2.74 -12.46
CA MET A 19 10.70 -1.84 -13.38
C MET A 19 11.34 -0.63 -12.67
N GLY A 20 11.35 -0.60 -11.34
CA GLY A 20 11.90 0.51 -10.54
C GLY A 20 10.95 1.68 -10.34
N GLY A 21 9.71 1.60 -10.83
CA GLY A 21 8.65 2.57 -10.56
C GLY A 21 8.05 2.41 -9.17
N THR A 22 6.96 3.12 -8.90
CA THR A 22 6.23 3.10 -7.62
C THR A 22 4.75 2.80 -7.84
N THR A 23 4.07 2.28 -6.81
CA THR A 23 2.63 2.03 -6.86
C THR A 23 1.79 3.31 -7.04
N SER A 24 2.32 4.48 -6.70
CA SER A 24 1.62 5.76 -6.88
C SER A 24 2.56 6.93 -7.09
N GLY A 25 2.36 7.69 -8.18
CA GLY A 25 3.01 8.99 -8.38
C GLY A 25 2.32 10.13 -7.62
N GLU A 26 0.98 10.23 -7.71
CA GLU A 26 0.23 11.40 -7.20
C GLU A 26 -0.99 11.01 -6.34
N HIS A 27 -1.90 10.18 -6.86
CA HIS A 27 -3.21 9.89 -6.25
C HIS A 27 -3.21 9.13 -4.91
N GLY A 28 -2.05 8.80 -4.36
CA GLY A 28 -1.88 8.05 -3.13
C GLY A 28 -2.28 6.56 -3.22
N ILE A 29 -2.37 5.94 -2.04
CA ILE A 29 -2.55 4.48 -1.86
C ILE A 29 -4.01 4.11 -1.61
N GLY A 30 -4.64 4.78 -0.63
CA GLY A 30 -6.00 4.50 -0.18
C GLY A 30 -6.19 3.03 0.22
N ILE A 31 -7.33 2.47 -0.17
CA ILE A 31 -7.66 1.05 0.03
C ILE A 31 -7.16 0.22 -1.16
N MET A 32 -7.28 0.77 -2.37
CA MET A 32 -7.08 0.02 -3.62
C MET A 32 -5.64 -0.45 -3.82
N LYS A 33 -4.65 0.34 -3.40
CA LYS A 33 -3.23 0.03 -3.59
C LYS A 33 -2.54 -0.46 -2.32
N LYS A 34 -3.29 -0.70 -1.22
CA LYS A 34 -2.72 -1.12 0.07
C LYS A 34 -1.84 -2.37 -0.07
N ASP A 35 -2.30 -3.37 -0.82
CA ASP A 35 -1.53 -4.60 -1.06
C ASP A 35 -0.29 -4.36 -1.94
N LEU A 36 -0.35 -3.41 -2.87
CA LEU A 36 0.79 -3.04 -3.71
C LEU A 36 1.83 -2.25 -2.92
N LEU A 37 1.42 -1.39 -1.98
CA LEU A 37 2.33 -0.71 -1.06
C LEU A 37 3.11 -1.73 -0.22
N LYS A 38 2.41 -2.76 0.28
CA LYS A 38 3.04 -3.86 1.01
C LYS A 38 4.09 -4.55 0.15
N TYR A 39 3.71 -4.93 -1.07
CA TYR A 39 4.63 -5.56 -2.02
C TYR A 39 5.83 -4.66 -2.38
N GLU A 40 5.62 -3.35 -2.58
CA GLU A 40 6.70 -2.39 -2.89
C GLU A 40 7.76 -2.37 -1.78
N PHE A 41 7.35 -2.25 -0.52
CA PHE A 41 8.28 -2.25 0.61
C PHE A 41 8.99 -3.59 0.82
N GLU A 42 8.27 -4.71 0.65
CA GLU A 42 8.86 -6.05 0.73
C GLU A 42 9.90 -6.27 -0.39
N SER A 43 9.55 -5.93 -1.63
CA SER A 43 10.44 -6.07 -2.81
C SER A 43 11.72 -5.22 -2.71
N ARG A 44 11.67 -4.13 -1.94
CA ARG A 44 12.80 -3.22 -1.71
C ARG A 44 13.57 -3.52 -0.42
N GLY A 45 13.29 -4.64 0.26
CA GLY A 45 13.98 -5.04 1.48
C GLY A 45 13.68 -4.17 2.70
N SER A 46 12.56 -3.46 2.71
CA SER A 46 12.15 -2.56 3.81
C SER A 46 10.75 -2.90 4.38
N PRO A 47 10.46 -4.15 4.77
CA PRO A 47 9.18 -4.50 5.38
C PRO A 47 8.92 -3.73 6.70
N ILE A 48 10.01 -3.31 7.37
CA ILE A 48 9.97 -2.51 8.60
C ILE A 48 9.24 -1.17 8.43
N ALA A 49 9.24 -0.58 7.22
CA ALA A 49 8.57 0.68 6.97
C ALA A 49 7.06 0.62 7.27
N LEU A 50 6.40 -0.50 6.96
CA LEU A 50 4.99 -0.70 7.26
C LEU A 50 4.73 -0.83 8.76
N GLU A 51 5.65 -1.42 9.51
CA GLU A 51 5.55 -1.50 10.97
C GLU A 51 5.70 -0.12 11.61
N ILE A 52 6.66 0.67 11.14
CA ILE A 52 6.86 2.06 11.58
C ILE A 52 5.60 2.88 11.31
N MET A 53 5.02 2.78 10.11
CA MET A 53 3.75 3.45 9.77
C MET A 53 2.62 3.06 10.75
N ARG A 54 2.47 1.76 11.06
CA ARG A 54 1.47 1.28 12.03
C ARG A 54 1.72 1.80 13.45
N LYS A 55 2.98 1.87 13.89
CA LYS A 55 3.36 2.44 15.18
C LYS A 55 3.02 3.92 15.27
N ILE A 56 3.39 4.70 14.24
CA ILE A 56 3.04 6.12 14.14
C ILE A 56 1.52 6.29 14.21
N LYS A 57 0.76 5.52 13.43
CA LYS A 57 -0.71 5.57 13.45
C LYS A 57 -1.29 5.34 14.84
N ARG A 58 -0.80 4.34 15.57
CA ARG A 58 -1.29 4.02 16.93
C ARG A 58 -0.97 5.11 17.96
N ILE A 59 0.12 5.85 17.77
CA ILE A 59 0.47 6.98 18.65
C ILE A 59 -0.58 8.11 18.52
N PHE A 60 -0.98 8.43 17.28
CA PHE A 60 -1.89 9.54 17.01
C PHE A 60 -3.37 9.15 16.98
N ASP A 61 -3.69 7.87 16.78
CA ASP A 61 -5.06 7.36 16.68
C ASP A 61 -5.17 6.00 17.38
N PRO A 62 -5.07 5.97 18.73
CA PRO A 62 -5.13 4.73 19.52
C PRO A 62 -6.49 4.02 19.39
N ASP A 63 -7.57 4.78 19.20
CA ASP A 63 -8.93 4.25 19.06
C ASP A 63 -9.30 3.90 17.60
N ASN A 64 -8.37 4.10 16.66
CA ASN A 64 -8.52 3.77 15.24
C ASN A 64 -9.74 4.42 14.55
N ILE A 65 -10.06 5.67 14.90
CA ILE A 65 -11.21 6.42 14.35
C ILE A 65 -10.85 7.23 13.10
N MET A 66 -9.57 7.57 12.90
CA MET A 66 -9.14 8.37 11.76
C MET A 66 -8.94 7.48 10.53
N ASN A 67 -10.03 7.28 9.78
CA ASN A 67 -10.03 6.65 8.45
C ASN A 67 -9.53 5.18 8.45
N PRO A 68 -10.20 4.29 9.21
CA PRO A 68 -9.77 2.91 9.41
C PRO A 68 -9.70 2.12 8.09
N GLY A 69 -8.70 1.24 7.99
CA GLY A 69 -8.54 0.31 6.87
C GLY A 69 -7.86 0.90 5.62
N LYS A 70 -7.61 2.21 5.55
CA LYS A 70 -6.79 2.81 4.48
C LYS A 70 -5.31 2.70 4.83
N ILE A 71 -4.47 2.37 3.84
CA ILE A 71 -3.00 2.28 3.93
C ILE A 71 -2.48 1.16 4.86
N ILE A 72 -2.76 1.19 6.16
CA ILE A 72 -2.21 0.29 7.18
C ILE A 72 -3.28 -0.43 7.99
#